data_AF-A0A6N8HT28-F1
#
_entry.id   AF-A0A6N8HT28-F1
#
_cell.length_a   1.000
_cell.length_b   1.000
_cell.length_c   1.000
_cell.angle_alpha   90.00
_cell.angle_beta   90.00
_cell.angle_gamma   90.00
#
_symmetry.space_group_name_H-M   'P 1'
#
loop_
_entity.id
_entity.type
_entity.pdbx_description
1 polymer ?
#
loop_
_entity_poly.entity_id
_entity_poly.type
_entity_poly.pdbx_seq_one_letter_code
_entity_poly.pdbx_strand_id
1 'polypeptide(L)'
;MEFEQVLTLIIIAAILIVIAVLFTFIPVMLWISALAAGVKVGIFQLVGMRLRRVIPSRVINPLIKAYKAGLDVKTNQLESHYLAGGNVDRVVNALIAAHRANITLTFERAAAIDLAGRDVLEAVQMSVNPKVIETPFIAGIAMDGIEVKAKARITVRANIDRLVGGAGEETVIARVGEGSSVPLVVLKHIRRYWKIQIPFHTMY
;
A
#
# COMPACT_ATOMS: atom_id res chain seq x y z
N MET A 1 -23.88 -48.42 -33.63
CA MET A 1 -22.47 -48.00 -33.58
C MET A 1 -21.67 -49.23 -33.25
N GLU A 2 -20.66 -49.53 -34.05
CA GLU A 2 -19.72 -50.61 -33.77
C GLU A 2 -18.99 -50.34 -32.45
N PHE A 3 -18.65 -51.39 -31.70
CA PHE A 3 -17.96 -51.26 -30.40
C PHE A 3 -16.65 -50.46 -30.51
N GLU A 4 -15.96 -50.60 -31.65
CA GLU A 4 -14.77 -49.83 -32.06
C GLU A 4 -15.03 -48.31 -32.13
N GLN A 5 -16.20 -47.89 -32.62
CA GLN A 5 -16.55 -46.47 -32.71
C GLN A 5 -16.79 -45.86 -31.33
N VAL A 6 -17.41 -46.63 -30.42
CA VAL A 6 -17.63 -46.21 -29.03
C VAL A 6 -16.30 -46.10 -28.28
N LEU A 7 -15.38 -47.05 -28.46
CA LEU A 7 -14.05 -47.02 -27.85
C LEU A 7 -13.23 -45.81 -28.34
N THR A 8 -13.27 -45.53 -29.64
CA THR A 8 -12.58 -44.38 -30.25
C THR A 8 -13.12 -43.04 -29.72
N LEU A 9 -14.44 -42.90 -29.57
CA LEU A 9 -15.08 -41.73 -28.99
C LEU A 9 -14.69 -41.51 -27.51
N ILE A 10 -14.59 -42.59 -26.73
CA ILE A 10 -14.17 -42.53 -25.32
C ILE A 10 -12.70 -42.08 -25.22
N ILE A 11 -11.82 -42.59 -26.09
CA ILE A 11 -10.40 -42.21 -26.11
C ILE A 11 -10.24 -40.73 -26.48
N ILE A 12 -10.96 -40.27 -27.51
CA ILE A 12 -10.96 -38.86 -27.91
C ILE A 12 -11.47 -37.98 -26.77
N ALA A 13 -12.58 -38.35 -26.13
CA ALA A 13 -13.12 -37.63 -24.98
C ALA A 13 -12.12 -37.57 -23.81
N ALA A 14 -11.45 -38.68 -23.51
CA ALA A 14 -10.43 -38.73 -22.46
C ALA A 14 -9.22 -37.82 -22.77
N ILE A 15 -8.73 -37.82 -24.01
CA ILE A 15 -7.64 -36.94 -24.46
C ILE A 15 -8.07 -35.47 -24.33
N LEU A 16 -9.30 -35.14 -24.73
CA LEU A 16 -9.83 -33.78 -24.67
C LEU A 16 -9.96 -33.29 -23.21
N ILE A 17 -10.37 -34.18 -22.29
CA ILE A 17 -10.40 -33.90 -20.85
C ILE A 17 -8.99 -33.67 -20.30
N VAL A 18 -8.02 -34.53 -20.64
CA VAL A 18 -6.62 -34.37 -20.20
C VAL A 18 -6.05 -33.05 -20.69
N ILE A 19 -6.30 -32.69 -21.95
CA ILE A 19 -5.89 -31.42 -22.54
C ILE A 19 -6.55 -30.24 -21.80
N ALA A 20 -7.86 -30.29 -21.55
CA ALA A 20 -8.58 -29.23 -20.83
C ALA A 20 -8.05 -29.03 -19.39
N VAL A 21 -7.73 -30.12 -18.68
CA VAL A 21 -7.12 -30.08 -17.35
C VAL A 21 -5.71 -29.47 -17.41
N LEU A 22 -4.91 -29.83 -18.43
CA LEU A 22 -3.55 -29.32 -18.61
C LEU A 22 -3.54 -27.82 -18.93
N PHE A 23 -4.46 -27.34 -19.77
CA PHE A 23 -4.65 -25.91 -20.05
C PHE A 23 -5.18 -25.12 -18.83
N THR A 24 -5.93 -25.77 -17.93
CA THR A 24 -6.36 -25.13 -16.66
C THR A 24 -5.16 -24.94 -15.70
N PHE A 25 -4.16 -25.83 -15.78
CA PHE A 25 -2.99 -25.80 -14.92
C PHE A 25 -1.90 -24.82 -15.40
N ILE A 26 -1.75 -24.63 -16.70
CA ILE A 26 -0.72 -23.77 -17.28
C ILE A 26 -1.35 -22.44 -17.75
N PRO A 27 -1.06 -21.30 -17.11
CA PRO A 27 -1.57 -20.01 -17.54
C PRO A 27 -0.78 -19.51 -18.78
N VAL A 28 -1.06 -20.11 -19.95
CA VAL A 28 -0.38 -19.78 -21.22
C VAL A 28 -0.56 -18.30 -21.57
N MET A 29 -1.74 -17.74 -21.31
CA MET A 29 -2.05 -16.34 -21.57
C MET A 29 -1.21 -15.35 -20.73
N LEU A 30 -0.91 -15.73 -19.48
CA LEU A 30 -0.03 -14.94 -18.60
C LEU A 30 1.41 -14.97 -19.09
N TRP A 31 1.88 -16.12 -19.57
CA TRP A 31 3.21 -16.28 -20.13
C TRP A 31 3.41 -15.43 -21.38
N ILE A 32 2.44 -15.43 -22.29
CA ILE A 32 2.44 -14.57 -23.49
C ILE A 32 2.49 -13.08 -23.07
N SER A 33 1.72 -12.70 -22.06
CA SER A 33 1.70 -11.31 -21.54
C SER A 33 3.07 -10.90 -20.97
N ALA A 34 3.76 -11.80 -20.27
CA ALA A 34 5.10 -11.55 -19.73
C ALA A 34 6.15 -11.40 -20.84
N LEU A 35 6.10 -12.27 -21.86
CA LEU A 35 6.98 -12.18 -23.03
C LEU A 35 6.76 -10.89 -23.83
N ALA A 36 5.50 -10.52 -24.06
CA ALA A 36 5.15 -9.28 -24.75
C ALA A 36 5.64 -8.02 -24.00
N ALA A 37 5.75 -8.11 -22.67
CA ALA A 37 6.32 -7.06 -21.84
C ALA A 37 7.86 -7.08 -21.76
N GLY A 38 8.52 -8.09 -22.34
CA GLY A 38 9.98 -8.26 -22.27
C GLY A 38 10.47 -8.92 -20.98
N VAL A 39 9.58 -9.40 -20.12
CA VAL A 39 9.94 -10.07 -18.86
C VAL A 39 10.22 -11.55 -19.15
N LYS A 40 11.49 -11.95 -19.00
CA LYS A 40 11.93 -13.33 -19.25
C LYS A 40 11.49 -14.26 -18.11
N VAL A 41 10.29 -14.84 -18.24
CA VAL A 41 9.78 -15.86 -17.30
C VAL A 41 9.58 -17.18 -18.04
N GLY A 42 10.24 -18.23 -17.56
CA GLY A 42 10.10 -19.58 -18.12
C GLY A 42 8.77 -20.22 -17.76
N ILE A 43 8.26 -21.10 -18.63
CA ILE A 43 7.05 -21.91 -18.37
C ILE A 43 7.23 -22.75 -17.10
N PHE A 44 8.43 -23.33 -16.92
CA PHE A 44 8.79 -24.08 -15.70
C PHE A 44 8.71 -23.23 -14.42
N GLN A 45 9.00 -21.94 -14.50
CA GLN A 45 8.93 -21.04 -13.34
C GLN A 45 7.48 -20.76 -12.94
N LEU A 46 6.58 -20.59 -13.91
CA LEU A 46 5.13 -20.42 -13.65
C LEU A 46 4.51 -21.68 -13.02
N VAL A 47 4.92 -22.86 -13.49
CA VAL A 47 4.51 -24.14 -12.90
C VAL A 47 5.09 -24.27 -11.48
N GLY A 48 6.37 -23.92 -11.29
CA GLY A 48 7.03 -23.91 -9.98
C GLY A 48 6.39 -22.95 -8.97
N MET A 49 5.82 -21.83 -9.41
CA MET A 49 5.03 -20.94 -8.54
C MET A 49 3.76 -21.63 -8.04
N ARG A 50 3.02 -22.32 -8.92
CA ARG A 50 1.81 -23.06 -8.50
C ARG A 50 2.12 -24.18 -7.51
N LEU A 51 3.23 -24.90 -7.70
CA LEU A 51 3.66 -25.94 -6.75
C LEU A 51 3.98 -25.36 -5.37
N ARG A 52 4.55 -24.16 -5.31
CA ARG A 52 4.81 -23.39 -4.09
C ARG A 52 3.57 -22.66 -3.53
N ARG A 53 2.37 -22.95 -4.04
CA ARG A 53 1.09 -22.31 -3.68
C ARG A 53 1.05 -20.80 -3.93
N VAL A 54 1.86 -20.31 -4.87
CA VAL A 54 1.87 -18.91 -5.31
C VAL A 54 0.99 -18.76 -6.54
N ILE A 55 0.06 -17.82 -6.53
CA ILE A 55 -0.79 -17.53 -7.68
C ILE A 55 0.04 -16.71 -8.70
N PRO A 56 0.39 -17.25 -9.88
CA PRO A 56 1.33 -16.57 -10.78
C PRO A 56 0.83 -15.20 -11.26
N SER A 57 -0.48 -15.04 -11.45
CA SER A 57 -1.06 -13.77 -11.92
C SER A 57 -0.81 -12.60 -10.96
N ARG A 58 -0.73 -12.85 -9.65
CA ARG A 58 -0.48 -11.81 -8.64
C ARG A 58 0.98 -11.39 -8.53
N VAL A 59 1.91 -12.17 -9.07
CA VAL A 59 3.35 -11.86 -9.06
C VAL A 59 3.77 -11.27 -10.41
N ILE A 60 3.33 -11.89 -11.51
CA ILE A 60 3.75 -11.52 -12.87
C ILE A 60 3.14 -10.20 -13.31
N ASN A 61 1.87 -9.91 -13.00
CA ASN A 61 1.25 -8.64 -13.40
C ASN A 61 1.97 -7.43 -12.76
N PRO A 62 2.24 -7.41 -11.43
CA PRO A 62 3.09 -6.37 -10.84
C PRO A 62 4.51 -6.36 -11.40
N LEU A 63 5.13 -7.52 -11.67
CA LEU A 63 6.47 -7.58 -12.26
C LEU A 63 6.52 -6.90 -13.64
N ILE A 64 5.50 -7.12 -14.48
CA ILE A 64 5.36 -6.44 -15.78
C ILE A 64 5.25 -4.91 -15.59
N LYS A 65 4.47 -4.45 -14.60
CA LYS A 65 4.35 -3.01 -14.29
C LYS A 65 5.70 -2.42 -13.84
N ALA A 66 6.42 -3.13 -12.97
CA ALA A 66 7.73 -2.71 -12.47
C ALA A 66 8.75 -2.60 -13.61
N TYR A 67 8.82 -3.62 -14.47
CA TYR A 67 9.72 -3.64 -15.62
C TYR A 67 9.43 -2.49 -16.60
N LYS A 68 8.15 -2.24 -16.92
CA LYS A 68 7.73 -1.11 -17.76
C LYS A 68 8.04 0.25 -17.16
N ALA A 69 8.14 0.34 -15.84
CA ALA A 69 8.49 1.56 -15.13
C ALA A 69 10.02 1.75 -14.95
N GLY A 70 10.84 0.83 -15.47
CA GLY A 70 12.30 0.88 -15.34
C GLY A 70 12.81 0.48 -13.95
N LEU A 71 12.00 -0.21 -13.15
CA LEU A 71 12.40 -0.69 -11.83
C LEU A 71 13.06 -2.07 -11.93
N ASP A 72 14.24 -2.21 -11.32
CA ASP A 72 14.93 -3.51 -11.21
C ASP A 72 14.40 -4.29 -9.99
N VAL A 73 13.28 -4.99 -10.19
CA VAL A 73 12.66 -5.84 -9.16
C VAL A 73 12.75 -7.30 -9.60
N LYS A 74 13.27 -8.15 -8.71
CA LYS A 74 13.45 -9.58 -8.99
C LYS A 74 12.15 -10.35 -8.74
N THR A 75 11.88 -11.34 -9.58
CA THR A 75 10.73 -12.25 -9.42
C THR A 75 10.71 -12.92 -8.04
N ASN A 76 11.89 -13.31 -7.54
CA ASN A 76 12.01 -13.97 -6.23
C ASN A 76 11.62 -13.04 -5.07
N GLN A 77 11.90 -11.73 -5.17
CA GLN A 77 11.52 -10.75 -4.14
C GLN A 77 9.99 -10.62 -4.06
N LEU A 78 9.32 -10.51 -5.22
CA LEU A 78 7.86 -10.43 -5.31
C LEU A 78 7.19 -11.72 -4.83
N GLU A 79 7.77 -12.87 -5.17
CA GLU A 79 7.30 -14.17 -4.72
C GLU A 79 7.43 -14.33 -3.19
N SER A 80 8.58 -13.98 -2.61
CA SER A 80 8.79 -14.00 -1.17
C SER A 80 7.83 -13.07 -0.44
N HIS A 81 7.58 -11.86 -0.96
CA HIS A 81 6.61 -10.92 -0.37
C HIS A 81 5.18 -11.46 -0.43
N TYR A 82 4.80 -12.12 -1.53
CA TYR A 82 3.51 -12.78 -1.66
C TYR A 82 3.34 -13.92 -0.64
N LEU A 83 4.38 -14.74 -0.46
CA LEU A 83 4.38 -15.83 0.51
C LEU A 83 4.35 -15.34 1.96
N ALA A 84 4.92 -14.17 2.24
CA ALA A 84 4.81 -13.50 3.53
C ALA A 84 3.40 -12.93 3.80
N GLY A 85 2.48 -13.02 2.84
CA GLY A 85 1.11 -12.52 2.96
C GLY A 85 0.94 -11.05 2.58
N GLY A 86 1.96 -10.42 1.99
CA GLY A 86 1.93 -9.03 1.57
C GLY A 86 1.21 -8.81 0.23
N ASN A 87 0.84 -7.56 -0.03
CA ASN A 87 0.24 -7.12 -1.28
C ASN A 87 1.31 -6.62 -2.27
N VAL A 88 1.69 -7.51 -3.19
CA VAL A 88 2.70 -7.25 -4.23
C VAL A 88 2.30 -6.09 -5.16
N ASP A 89 1.03 -5.96 -5.52
CA ASP A 89 0.57 -4.91 -6.43
C ASP A 89 0.70 -3.52 -5.78
N ARG A 90 0.31 -3.39 -4.51
CA ARG A 90 0.45 -2.14 -3.74
C ARG A 90 1.91 -1.71 -3.63
N VAL A 91 2.81 -2.64 -3.28
CA VAL A 91 4.25 -2.36 -3.15
C VAL A 91 4.84 -1.89 -4.48
N VAL A 92 4.55 -2.56 -5.59
CA VAL A 92 5.04 -2.14 -6.91
C VAL A 92 4.48 -0.78 -7.31
N ASN A 93 3.18 -0.53 -7.13
CA ASN A 93 2.59 0.77 -7.44
C ASN A 93 3.25 1.90 -6.62
N ALA A 94 3.56 1.64 -5.35
CA ALA A 94 4.28 2.60 -4.49
C ALA A 94 5.71 2.85 -4.97
N LEU A 95 6.44 1.80 -5.39
CA LEU A 95 7.79 1.95 -5.97
C LEU A 95 7.77 2.75 -7.27
N ILE A 96 6.77 2.54 -8.12
CA ILE A 96 6.60 3.32 -9.37
C ILE A 96 6.33 4.80 -9.03
N ALA A 97 5.47 5.07 -8.06
CA ALA A 97 5.19 6.44 -7.61
C ALA A 97 6.43 7.10 -7.01
N ALA A 98 7.21 6.38 -6.20
CA ALA A 98 8.45 6.87 -5.59
C ALA A 98 9.50 7.19 -6.66
N HIS A 99 9.67 6.29 -7.64
CA HIS A 99 10.60 6.49 -8.75
C HIS A 99 10.24 7.70 -9.61
N ARG A 100 8.94 7.88 -9.93
CA ARG A 100 8.45 9.07 -10.65
C ARG A 100 8.68 10.38 -9.89
N ALA A 101 8.69 10.33 -8.57
CA ALA A 101 8.93 11.47 -7.70
C ALA A 101 10.40 11.63 -7.26
N ASN A 102 11.33 10.85 -7.83
CA ASN A 102 12.74 10.83 -7.46
C ASN A 102 12.99 10.57 -5.95
N ILE A 103 12.15 9.76 -5.32
CA ILE A 103 12.32 9.31 -3.93
C ILE A 103 13.02 7.96 -3.93
N THR A 104 14.12 7.86 -3.18
CA THR A 104 14.85 6.60 -2.99
C THR A 104 14.07 5.67 -2.07
N LEU A 105 13.34 4.71 -2.64
CA LEU A 105 12.62 3.67 -1.92
C LEU A 105 13.07 2.29 -2.39
N THR A 106 13.62 1.48 -1.47
CA THR A 106 14.01 0.10 -1.75
C THR A 106 12.81 -0.85 -1.65
N PHE A 107 12.87 -1.98 -2.38
CA PHE A 107 11.82 -2.99 -2.35
C PHE A 107 11.61 -3.55 -0.94
N GLU A 108 12.69 -3.85 -0.23
CA GLU A 108 12.66 -4.41 1.13
C GLU A 108 11.95 -3.48 2.12
N ARG A 109 12.14 -2.16 1.95
CA ARG A 109 11.53 -1.17 2.83
C ARG A 109 10.05 -0.98 2.53
N ALA A 110 9.70 -0.94 1.25
CA ALA A 110 8.30 -0.94 0.83
C ALA A 110 7.56 -2.19 1.32
N ALA A 111 8.21 -3.37 1.22
CA ALA A 111 7.69 -4.63 1.75
C ALA A 111 7.51 -4.59 3.28
N ALA A 112 8.48 -4.04 4.02
CA ALA A 112 8.38 -3.90 5.47
C ALA A 112 7.22 -2.99 5.91
N ILE A 113 6.95 -1.91 5.18
CA ILE A 113 5.82 -1.01 5.45
C ILE A 113 4.48 -1.74 5.20
N ASP A 114 4.37 -2.48 4.11
CA ASP A 114 3.17 -3.26 3.77
C ASP A 114 2.90 -4.38 4.80
N LEU A 115 3.94 -5.10 5.22
CA LEU A 115 3.84 -6.13 6.27
C LEU A 115 3.53 -5.53 7.65
N ALA A 116 3.91 -4.28 7.92
CA ALA A 116 3.50 -3.54 9.11
C ALA A 116 2.03 -3.09 9.07
N GLY A 117 1.29 -3.44 8.00
CA GLY A 117 -0.13 -3.11 7.84
C GLY A 117 -0.36 -1.62 7.53
N ARG A 118 0.62 -0.92 6.94
CA ARG A 118 0.50 0.47 6.51
C ARG A 118 0.37 0.55 4.99
N ASP A 119 -0.38 1.52 4.48
CA ASP A 119 -0.48 1.72 3.04
C ASP A 119 0.77 2.45 2.50
N VAL A 120 1.64 1.69 1.84
CA VAL A 120 2.88 2.20 1.24
C VAL A 120 2.59 3.24 0.15
N LEU A 121 1.52 3.06 -0.63
CA LEU A 121 1.22 3.94 -1.74
C LEU A 121 0.77 5.31 -1.22
N GLU A 122 -0.09 5.33 -0.21
CA GLU A 122 -0.54 6.55 0.45
C GLU A 122 0.65 7.31 1.07
N ALA A 123 1.57 6.60 1.72
CA ALA A 123 2.75 7.20 2.30
C ALA A 123 3.65 7.90 1.27
N VAL A 124 3.86 7.26 0.11
CA VAL A 124 4.61 7.87 -0.99
C VAL A 124 3.87 9.09 -1.53
N GLN A 125 2.56 8.98 -1.73
CA GLN A 125 1.73 10.09 -2.21
C GLN A 125 1.77 11.28 -1.26
N MET A 126 1.64 11.07 0.06
CA MET A 126 1.68 12.13 1.06
C MET A 126 3.09 12.76 1.20
N SER A 127 4.14 12.05 0.82
CA SER A 127 5.50 12.61 0.73
C SER A 127 5.63 13.59 -0.45
N VAL A 128 5.00 13.29 -1.59
CA VAL A 128 5.07 14.08 -2.83
C VAL A 128 4.08 15.23 -2.81
N ASN A 129 2.84 14.95 -2.43
CA ASN A 129 1.75 15.91 -2.34
C ASN A 129 1.22 15.94 -0.90
N PRO A 130 1.66 16.91 -0.10
CA PRO A 130 1.20 17.05 1.28
C PRO A 130 -0.32 17.19 1.35
N LYS A 131 -0.94 16.52 2.33
CA LYS A 131 -2.38 16.59 2.60
C LYS A 131 -2.63 17.57 3.74
N VAL A 132 -3.71 18.35 3.63
CA VAL A 132 -4.23 19.14 4.75
C VAL A 132 -5.15 18.25 5.57
N ILE A 133 -4.80 18.08 6.84
CA ILE A 133 -5.57 17.33 7.84
C ILE A 133 -6.24 18.36 8.74
N GLU A 134 -7.52 18.15 9.01
CA GLU A 134 -8.31 19.02 9.87
C GLU A 134 -8.54 18.36 11.23
N THR A 135 -8.38 19.13 12.30
CA THR A 135 -8.71 18.65 13.64
C THR A 135 -10.22 18.75 13.89
N PRO A 136 -10.76 17.95 14.83
CA PRO A 136 -12.08 18.21 15.37
C PRO A 136 -12.15 19.62 15.99
N PHE A 137 -13.36 20.16 16.11
CA PHE A 137 -13.58 21.43 16.78
C PHE A 137 -13.24 21.29 18.27
N ILE A 138 -12.34 22.16 18.74
CA ILE A 138 -12.05 22.31 20.15
C ILE A 138 -12.88 23.50 20.62
N ALA A 139 -13.86 23.22 21.50
CA ALA A 139 -14.72 24.25 22.09
C ALA A 139 -14.31 24.53 23.53
N GLY A 140 -14.26 25.81 23.91
CA GLY A 140 -14.07 26.26 25.27
C GLY A 140 -15.14 27.28 25.64
N ILE A 141 -15.62 27.22 26.88
CA ILE A 141 -16.60 28.17 27.42
C ILE A 141 -15.87 29.07 28.42
N ALA A 142 -15.98 30.39 28.23
CA ALA A 142 -15.43 31.37 29.16
C ALA A 142 -16.35 31.56 30.38
N MET A 143 -15.83 32.17 31.46
CA MET A 143 -16.60 32.37 32.71
C MET A 143 -17.84 33.27 32.52
N ASP A 144 -17.84 34.09 31.47
CA ASP A 144 -18.95 34.96 31.06
C ASP A 144 -19.95 34.26 30.10
N GLY A 145 -19.76 32.98 29.80
CA GLY A 145 -20.67 32.17 28.98
C GLY A 145 -20.41 32.22 27.48
N ILE A 146 -19.36 32.90 27.01
CA ILE A 146 -19.02 32.92 25.58
C ILE A 146 -18.38 31.60 25.15
N GLU A 147 -18.93 30.98 24.10
CA GLU A 147 -18.37 29.78 23.46
C GLU A 147 -17.36 30.18 22.38
N VAL A 148 -16.12 29.72 22.53
CA VAL A 148 -15.05 29.88 21.51
C VAL A 148 -14.77 28.51 20.88
N LYS A 149 -14.86 28.44 19.55
CA LYS A 149 -14.51 27.25 18.75
C LYS A 149 -13.23 27.50 17.97
N ALA A 150 -12.26 26.61 18.14
CA ALA A 150 -11.03 26.61 17.37
C ALA A 150 -10.97 25.37 16.47
N LYS A 151 -10.50 25.56 15.22
CA LYS A 151 -10.23 24.49 14.26
C LYS A 151 -8.83 24.68 13.70
N ALA A 152 -7.98 23.66 13.80
CA ALA A 152 -6.64 23.67 13.21
C ALA A 152 -6.65 22.96 11.86
N ARG A 153 -6.02 23.58 10.86
CA ARG A 153 -5.74 22.98 9.55
C ARG A 153 -4.24 22.81 9.44
N ILE A 154 -3.78 21.57 9.34
CA ILE A 154 -2.36 21.23 9.40
C ILE A 154 -1.98 20.53 8.11
N THR A 155 -0.97 21.04 7.42
CA THR A 155 -0.40 20.37 6.26
C THR A 155 0.65 19.37 6.73
N VAL A 156 0.41 18.08 6.51
CA VAL A 156 1.32 17.01 6.89
C VAL A 156 2.01 16.43 5.66
N ARG A 157 3.32 16.21 5.79
CA ARG A 157 4.13 15.49 4.81
C ARG A 157 4.66 14.21 5.46
N ALA A 158 4.57 13.10 4.74
CA ALA A 158 5.11 11.83 5.20
C ALA A 158 6.64 11.85 5.14
N ASN A 159 7.29 11.24 6.14
CA ASN A 159 8.67 10.81 6.00
C ASN A 159 8.69 9.28 5.88
N ILE A 160 8.99 8.79 4.68
CA ILE A 160 8.95 7.36 4.34
C ILE A 160 10.00 6.58 5.15
N ASP A 161 11.12 7.20 5.53
CA ASP A 161 12.16 6.53 6.32
C ASP A 161 11.69 6.19 7.73
N ARG A 162 10.77 6.96 8.30
CA ARG A 162 10.32 6.82 9.69
C ARG A 162 8.89 6.32 9.83
N LEU A 163 8.32 5.77 8.75
CA LEU A 163 6.92 5.39 8.75
C LEU A 163 6.66 4.06 9.48
N VAL A 164 7.61 3.12 9.44
CA VAL A 164 7.49 1.85 10.17
C VAL A 164 7.60 2.14 11.67
N GLY A 165 6.49 1.98 12.40
CA GLY A 165 6.39 2.33 13.82
C GLY A 165 6.20 3.83 14.11
N GLY A 166 6.03 4.66 13.07
CA GLY A 166 5.79 6.10 13.20
C GLY A 166 4.35 6.46 13.59
N ALA A 167 4.13 7.74 13.86
CA ALA A 167 2.80 8.29 14.15
C ALA A 167 1.94 8.36 12.88
N GLY A 168 0.71 7.85 12.95
CA GLY A 168 -0.28 7.98 11.87
C GLY A 168 -1.00 9.32 11.91
N GLU A 169 -1.83 9.58 10.91
CA GLU A 169 -2.73 10.75 10.87
C GLU A 169 -3.59 10.83 12.13
N GLU A 170 -4.20 9.72 12.55
CA GLU A 170 -4.99 9.66 13.79
C GLU A 170 -4.16 9.98 15.03
N THR A 171 -2.91 9.51 15.09
CA THR A 171 -1.99 9.83 16.19
C THR A 171 -1.63 11.30 16.21
N VAL A 172 -1.45 11.93 15.04
CA VAL A 172 -1.20 13.38 14.93
C VAL A 172 -2.44 14.16 15.37
N ILE A 173 -3.64 13.77 14.95
CA ILE A 173 -4.90 14.42 15.35
C ILE A 173 -5.09 14.30 16.87
N ALA A 174 -4.88 13.11 17.44
CA ALA A 174 -4.96 12.88 18.88
C ALA A 174 -3.96 13.75 19.64
N ARG A 175 -2.70 13.81 19.20
CA ARG A 175 -1.66 14.64 19.85
C ARG A 175 -1.90 16.13 19.71
N VAL A 176 -2.52 16.59 18.63
CA VAL A 176 -2.91 18.01 18.48
C VAL A 176 -4.15 18.32 19.33
N GLY A 177 -5.07 17.37 19.49
CA GLY A 177 -6.23 17.48 20.37
C GLY A 177 -5.88 17.45 21.86
N GLU A 178 -4.88 16.64 22.26
CA GLU A 178 -4.40 16.50 23.65
C GLU A 178 -3.29 17.50 24.01
N GLY A 179 -2.51 17.98 23.03
CA GLY A 179 -1.28 18.72 23.23
C GLY A 179 -1.40 20.23 23.00
N SER A 180 -0.89 21.00 23.98
CA SER A 180 -0.65 22.45 24.04
C SER A 180 -0.10 23.17 22.79
N SER A 181 0.23 22.48 21.70
CA SER A 181 0.98 23.03 20.56
C SER A 181 0.13 23.74 19.52
N VAL A 182 -1.21 23.68 19.61
CA VAL A 182 -2.10 24.55 18.82
C VAL A 182 -3.16 25.16 19.72
N PRO A 183 -2.73 25.84 20.80
CA PRO A 183 -3.24 27.20 20.97
C PRO A 183 -2.16 28.24 21.28
N LEU A 184 -0.96 27.89 21.75
CA LEU A 184 -0.07 28.83 22.45
C LEU A 184 0.34 30.10 21.68
N VAL A 185 0.41 30.06 20.35
CA VAL A 185 0.72 31.27 19.53
C VAL A 185 -0.53 32.13 19.31
N VAL A 186 -1.69 31.52 19.12
CA VAL A 186 -2.99 32.23 18.96
C VAL A 186 -3.48 32.75 20.32
N LEU A 187 -3.38 31.93 21.36
CA LEU A 187 -3.74 32.26 22.74
C LEU A 187 -2.75 33.22 23.40
N LYS A 188 -1.45 33.25 23.05
CA LYS A 188 -0.56 34.35 23.50
C LYS A 188 -0.96 35.71 22.92
N HIS A 189 -1.50 35.74 21.69
CA HIS A 189 -2.01 36.98 21.11
C HIS A 189 -3.35 37.39 21.73
N ILE A 190 -4.23 36.42 22.04
CA ILE A 190 -5.50 36.66 22.76
C ILE A 190 -5.26 37.06 24.23
N ARG A 191 -4.25 36.51 24.90
CA ARG A 191 -3.88 36.84 26.29
C ARG A 191 -3.33 38.27 26.43
N ARG A 192 -2.89 38.89 25.32
CA ARG A 192 -2.51 40.31 25.27
C ARG A 192 -3.75 41.23 25.32
N TYR A 193 -4.95 40.69 25.03
CA TYR A 193 -6.21 41.45 25.02
C TYR A 193 -7.26 40.96 26.03
N TRP A 194 -7.16 39.73 26.57
CA TRP A 194 -8.14 39.17 27.51
C TRP A 194 -7.49 38.36 28.64
N LYS A 195 -7.82 38.71 29.89
CA LYS A 195 -7.44 37.98 31.11
C LYS A 195 -8.24 36.68 31.21
N ILE A 196 -7.81 35.62 30.53
CA ILE A 196 -8.35 34.27 30.72
C ILE A 196 -7.26 33.41 31.36
N GLN A 197 -7.57 32.85 32.52
CA GLN A 197 -6.68 32.02 33.34
C GLN A 197 -7.08 30.55 33.12
N ILE A 198 -6.48 29.89 32.12
CA ILE A 198 -6.63 28.44 31.93
C ILE A 198 -5.49 27.76 32.71
N PRO A 199 -5.77 26.92 33.72
CA PRO A 199 -4.74 26.21 34.44
C PRO A 199 -4.19 25.08 33.56
N PHE A 200 -3.05 25.32 32.89
CA PHE A 200 -2.27 24.25 32.31
C PHE A 200 -1.43 23.63 33.42
N HIS A 201 -1.77 22.41 33.82
CA HIS A 201 -0.90 21.60 34.66
C HIS A 201 0.24 21.09 33.77
N THR A 202 1.37 21.78 33.82
CA THR A 202 2.61 21.36 33.17
C THR A 202 3.13 20.15 33.93
N MET A 203 2.91 18.93 33.44
CA MET A 203 3.81 17.82 33.80
C MET A 203 5.07 17.96 32.96
N TYR A 204 6.11 18.51 33.59
CA TYR A 204 7.49 18.15 33.28
C TYR A 204 7.82 16.84 34.00
#